data_AF-A0A3C0SZ88-F1
#
_entry.id   AF-A0A3C0SZ88-F1
#
_cell.length_a   1.000
_cell.length_b   1.000
_cell.length_c   1.000
_cell.angle_alpha   90.00
_cell.angle_beta   90.00
_cell.angle_gamma   90.00
#
_symmetry.space_group_name_H-M   'P 1'
#
loop_
_entity.id
_entity.type
_entity.pdbx_description
1 polymer ?
#
loop_
_entity_poly.entity_id
_entity_poly.type
_entity_poly.pdbx_seq_one_letter_code
_entity_poly.pdbx_strand_id
1 'polypeptide(L)'
;MSNIGIDYVKNADKYYQPKTPFSTLKAVTDGLLPPEAFIYKASSIDPIADNPENLEEIERILGQKNRDLKTNLLLKQILDKLIKHPDKEIALFAAESINAIENEYNRAVEKLEKDGHRKRALLYTELAELNRDVTDLRNFYLREAFAGYRKLQTAGEAGDEDLLNMSRILIGLNMLSPAAKILYSNKIKGIEARLIMAEIAFRQRNYTRLYFLMADLDKHRSRLNSEQTELIDFWMEGI
;
A
#
# COMPACT_ATOMS: atom_id res chain seq x y z
N MET A 1 -14.92 10.93 -4.44
CA MET A 1 -14.75 12.22 -3.76
C MET A 1 -13.41 12.16 -3.05
N SER A 2 -12.43 12.94 -3.50
CA SER A 2 -11.12 13.02 -2.85
C SER A 2 -11.34 13.47 -1.40
N ASN A 3 -10.62 12.84 -0.49
CA ASN A 3 -10.73 13.16 0.93
C ASN A 3 -9.76 14.33 1.18
N ILE A 4 -10.17 15.54 0.76
CA ILE A 4 -9.33 16.73 0.55
C ILE A 4 -8.52 17.10 1.81
N GLY A 5 -9.03 16.81 3.01
CA GLY A 5 -8.30 17.03 4.26
C GLY A 5 -7.10 16.11 4.48
N ILE A 6 -7.13 14.88 3.96
CA ILE A 6 -5.99 13.94 4.04
C ILE A 6 -4.86 14.38 3.11
N ASP A 7 -5.19 15.01 1.98
CA ASP A 7 -4.20 15.43 0.98
C ASP A 7 -3.31 16.59 1.48
N TYR A 8 -3.85 17.49 2.31
CA TYR A 8 -3.05 18.51 3.00
C TYR A 8 -2.05 17.88 3.97
N VAL A 9 -2.49 16.98 4.87
CA VAL A 9 -1.62 16.35 5.87
C VAL A 9 -0.48 15.57 5.21
N LYS A 10 -0.78 14.84 4.13
CA LYS A 10 0.22 14.05 3.40
C LYS A 10 1.28 14.88 2.66
N ASN A 11 0.97 16.12 2.30
CA ASN A 11 1.86 17.00 1.54
C ASN A 11 2.24 18.25 2.34
N ALA A 12 2.04 18.24 3.66
CA ALA A 12 2.20 19.41 4.51
C ALA A 12 3.60 20.02 4.34
N ASP A 13 4.63 19.18 4.20
CA ASP A 13 6.02 19.54 3.95
C ASP A 13 6.24 20.40 2.68
N LYS A 14 5.34 20.32 1.70
CA LYS A 14 5.40 21.11 0.45
C LYS A 14 4.70 22.47 0.55
N TYR A 15 3.94 22.70 1.61
CA TYR A 15 3.18 23.92 1.81
C TYR A 15 3.91 24.89 2.75
N TYR A 16 3.53 26.17 2.67
CA TYR A 16 3.92 27.16 3.67
C TYR A 16 3.50 26.69 5.08
N GLN A 17 4.40 26.82 6.06
CA GLN A 17 4.23 26.27 7.41
C GLN A 17 3.98 27.38 8.46
N PRO A 18 2.74 27.88 8.60
CA PRO A 18 2.37 28.85 9.62
C PRO A 18 2.47 28.26 11.04
N LYS A 19 3.02 29.04 11.97
CA LYS A 19 3.29 28.61 13.36
C LYS A 19 2.10 28.72 14.31
N THR A 20 1.09 29.52 13.98
CA THR A 20 -0.09 29.76 14.84
C THR A 20 -1.40 29.61 14.06
N PRO A 21 -2.51 29.21 14.71
CA PRO A 21 -3.82 29.13 14.06
C PRO A 21 -4.22 30.44 13.38
N PHE A 22 -3.88 31.59 13.97
CA PHE A 22 -4.12 32.91 13.39
C PHE A 22 -3.33 33.11 12.08
N SER A 23 -2.05 32.76 12.05
CA SER A 23 -1.25 32.83 10.83
C SER A 23 -1.71 31.84 9.76
N THR A 24 -2.24 30.68 10.17
CA THR A 24 -2.85 29.70 9.26
C THR A 24 -4.14 30.21 8.66
N LEU A 25 -5.01 30.83 9.46
CA LEU A 25 -6.25 31.46 8.96
C LEU A 25 -5.92 32.52 7.91
N LYS A 26 -4.92 33.36 8.18
CA LYS A 26 -4.47 34.39 7.24
C LYS A 26 -3.94 33.80 5.94
N ALA A 27 -3.13 32.75 6.02
CA ALA A 27 -2.63 32.06 4.83
C ALA A 27 -3.75 31.39 4.01
N VAL A 28 -4.80 30.89 4.67
CA VAL A 28 -6.00 30.38 3.99
C VAL A 28 -6.79 31.49 3.31
N THR A 29 -7.01 32.63 4.00
CA THR A 29 -7.72 33.77 3.39
C THR A 29 -6.98 34.37 2.21
N ASP A 30 -5.64 34.32 2.24
CA ASP A 30 -4.77 34.84 1.17
C ASP A 30 -4.60 33.80 0.02
N GLY A 31 -5.25 32.64 0.11
CA GLY A 31 -5.20 31.59 -0.93
C GLY A 31 -3.88 30.80 -0.98
N LEU A 32 -3.02 30.94 0.03
CA LEU A 32 -1.72 30.25 0.12
C LEU A 32 -1.84 28.83 0.68
N LEU A 33 -2.92 28.55 1.41
CA LEU A 33 -3.20 27.24 1.99
C LEU A 33 -4.67 26.84 1.76
N PRO A 34 -4.96 25.53 1.66
CA PRO A 34 -6.34 25.06 1.57
C PRO A 34 -7.05 25.21 2.93
N PRO A 35 -8.40 25.37 2.97
CA PRO A 35 -9.17 25.56 4.21
C PRO A 35 -8.92 24.48 5.28
N GLU A 36 -8.61 23.26 4.87
CA GLU A 36 -8.28 22.13 5.73
C GLU A 36 -7.02 22.36 6.56
N ALA A 37 -6.09 23.21 6.09
CA ALA A 37 -4.92 23.62 6.86
C ALA A 37 -5.32 24.37 8.13
N PHE A 38 -6.33 25.23 8.04
CA PHE A 38 -6.86 25.93 9.21
C PHE A 38 -7.59 24.98 10.15
N ILE A 39 -8.41 24.06 9.63
CA ILE A 39 -9.06 23.03 10.46
C ILE A 39 -8.00 22.23 11.22
N TYR A 40 -6.95 21.75 10.53
CA TYR A 40 -5.84 20.99 11.12
C TYR A 40 -5.13 21.77 12.24
N LYS A 41 -4.72 23.02 12.00
CA LYS A 41 -4.01 23.83 13.00
C LYS A 41 -4.90 24.38 14.11
N ALA A 42 -6.18 24.66 13.84
CA ALA A 42 -7.10 25.24 14.81
C ALA A 42 -7.74 24.20 15.72
N SER A 43 -7.83 22.94 15.28
CA SER A 43 -8.47 21.87 16.05
C SER A 43 -7.58 21.26 17.13
N SER A 44 -6.30 21.68 17.26
CA SER A 44 -5.32 21.05 18.16
C SER A 44 -5.31 19.53 18.07
N ILE A 45 -5.67 18.97 16.91
CA ILE A 45 -5.56 17.54 16.66
C ILE A 45 -4.09 17.31 16.44
N ASP A 46 -3.44 16.77 17.46
CA ASP A 46 -2.05 16.40 17.40
C ASP A 46 -1.97 15.01 16.75
N PRO A 47 -1.65 14.90 15.45
CA PRO A 47 -1.73 13.62 14.78
C PRO A 47 -0.65 12.70 15.36
N ILE A 48 -1.03 11.45 15.60
CA ILE A 48 -0.13 10.42 16.12
C ILE A 48 1.12 10.24 15.22
N ALA A 49 0.99 10.52 13.92
CA ALA A 49 2.12 10.50 13.00
C ALA A 49 3.20 11.54 13.34
N ASP A 50 2.79 12.69 13.89
CA ASP A 50 3.64 13.82 14.29
C ASP A 50 4.05 13.71 15.77
N ASN A 51 3.20 13.11 16.63
CA ASN A 51 3.47 12.84 18.04
C ASN A 51 3.21 11.37 18.41
N PRO A 52 4.16 10.47 18.08
CA PRO A 52 3.98 9.03 18.24
C PRO A 52 4.05 8.56 19.71
N GLU A 53 4.44 9.43 20.65
CA GLU A 53 4.52 9.11 22.08
C GLU A 53 3.15 9.09 22.78
N ASN A 54 2.07 9.49 22.10
CA ASN A 54 0.70 9.34 22.63
C ASN A 54 0.23 7.87 22.57
N LEU A 55 0.73 7.06 23.50
CA LEU A 55 0.47 5.62 23.55
C LEU A 55 -1.02 5.29 23.77
N GLU A 56 -1.74 6.11 24.55
CA GLU A 56 -3.18 5.91 24.81
C GLU A 56 -3.99 5.97 23.52
N GLU A 57 -3.66 6.92 22.63
CA GLU A 57 -4.34 7.04 21.35
C GLU A 57 -3.98 5.89 20.40
N ILE A 58 -2.73 5.42 20.41
CA ILE A 58 -2.32 4.22 19.67
C ILE A 58 -3.10 3.00 20.16
N GLU A 59 -3.19 2.80 21.48
CA GLU A 59 -3.93 1.70 22.09
C GLU A 59 -5.43 1.79 21.75
N ARG A 60 -6.02 2.98 21.79
CA ARG A 60 -7.41 3.21 21.38
C ARG A 60 -7.67 2.77 19.94
N ILE A 61 -6.76 3.07 19.02
CA ILE A 61 -6.88 2.63 17.62
C ILE A 61 -6.68 1.11 17.52
N LEU A 62 -5.68 0.54 18.19
CA LEU A 62 -5.47 -0.91 18.27
C LEU A 62 -6.66 -1.67 18.89
N GLY A 63 -7.48 -1.00 19.71
CA GLY A 63 -8.72 -1.56 20.24
C GLY A 63 -9.89 -1.62 19.24
N GLN A 64 -9.79 -0.91 18.10
CA GLN A 64 -10.87 -0.89 17.10
C GLN A 64 -10.99 -2.22 16.36
N LYS A 65 -12.20 -2.77 16.31
CA LYS A 65 -12.46 -4.00 15.53
C LYS A 65 -12.46 -3.68 14.02
N ASN A 66 -11.88 -4.57 13.22
CA ASN A 66 -11.85 -4.50 11.75
C ASN A 66 -11.11 -3.29 11.18
N ARG A 67 -9.91 -3.00 11.69
CA ARG A 67 -9.02 -2.01 11.05
C ARG A 67 -8.69 -2.43 9.62
N ASP A 68 -8.71 -1.46 8.70
CA ASP A 68 -8.30 -1.71 7.32
C ASP A 68 -6.76 -1.79 7.20
N LEU A 69 -6.29 -2.34 6.08
CA LEU A 69 -4.85 -2.45 5.79
C LEU A 69 -4.14 -1.10 5.88
N LYS A 70 -4.78 -0.03 5.38
CA LYS A 70 -4.18 1.32 5.36
C LYS A 70 -3.91 1.82 6.78
N THR A 71 -4.84 1.60 7.70
CA THR A 71 -4.70 1.92 9.12
C THR A 71 -3.59 1.08 9.75
N ASN A 72 -3.56 -0.23 9.49
CA ASN A 72 -2.51 -1.10 10.02
C ASN A 72 -1.11 -0.75 9.49
N LEU A 73 -0.99 -0.35 8.22
CA LEU A 73 0.27 0.14 7.64
C LEU A 73 0.74 1.43 8.31
N LEU A 74 -0.17 2.37 8.58
CA LEU A 74 0.16 3.62 9.27
C LEU A 74 0.60 3.35 10.72
N LEU A 75 -0.13 2.49 11.44
CA LEU A 75 0.25 2.06 12.79
C LEU A 75 1.62 1.39 12.77
N LYS A 76 1.88 0.47 11.85
CA LYS A 76 3.18 -0.21 11.72
C LYS A 76 4.31 0.80 11.52
N GLN A 77 4.12 1.81 10.66
CA GLN A 77 5.10 2.88 10.45
C GLN A 77 5.38 3.69 11.71
N ILE A 78 4.35 3.99 12.50
CA ILE A 78 4.49 4.71 13.79
C ILE A 78 5.23 3.82 14.80
N LEU A 79 4.80 2.58 14.97
CA LEU A 79 5.37 1.61 15.91
C LEU A 79 6.84 1.28 15.57
N ASP A 80 7.20 1.19 14.28
CA ASP A 80 8.59 0.98 13.86
C ASP A 80 9.52 2.13 14.25
N LYS A 81 9.01 3.36 14.35
CA LYS A 81 9.76 4.48 14.91
C LYS A 81 9.94 4.30 16.43
N LEU A 82 8.89 3.89 17.12
CA LEU A 82 8.88 3.71 18.58
C LEU A 82 9.72 2.53 19.07
N ILE A 83 9.93 1.48 18.26
CA ILE A 83 10.85 0.37 18.62
C ILE A 83 12.26 0.88 18.98
N LYS A 84 12.70 1.96 18.34
CA LYS A 84 14.04 2.54 18.56
C LYS A 84 14.07 3.60 19.65
N HIS A 85 12.98 3.77 20.39
CA HIS A 85 12.86 4.77 21.44
C HIS A 85 13.81 4.44 22.61
N PRO A 86 14.49 5.44 23.22
CA PRO A 86 15.41 5.22 24.33
C PRO A 86 14.71 4.70 25.60
N ASP A 87 13.44 5.07 25.80
CA ASP A 87 12.61 4.49 26.86
C ASP A 87 12.21 3.06 26.51
N LYS A 88 12.58 2.12 27.40
CA LYS A 88 12.34 0.69 27.23
C LYS A 88 10.86 0.32 27.29
N GLU A 89 10.04 1.04 28.05
CA GLU A 89 8.61 0.76 28.15
C GLU A 89 7.91 1.12 26.83
N ILE A 90 8.27 2.28 26.25
CA ILE A 90 7.76 2.71 24.94
C ILE A 90 8.20 1.73 23.84
N ALA A 91 9.47 1.32 23.82
CA ALA A 91 9.98 0.36 22.84
C ALA A 91 9.30 -1.01 22.98
N LEU A 92 9.07 -1.48 24.22
CA LEU A 92 8.38 -2.73 24.49
C LEU A 92 6.92 -2.66 24.04
N PHE A 93 6.19 -1.61 24.39
CA PHE A 93 4.82 -1.37 23.93
C PHE A 93 4.74 -1.42 22.40
N ALA A 94 5.70 -0.81 21.71
CA ALA A 94 5.74 -0.82 20.25
C ALA A 94 5.91 -2.22 19.68
N ALA A 95 6.83 -3.02 20.24
CA ALA A 95 7.06 -4.40 19.83
C ALA A 95 5.83 -5.29 20.09
N GLU A 96 5.20 -5.16 21.25
CA GLU A 96 3.98 -5.90 21.60
C GLU A 96 2.81 -5.53 20.70
N SER A 97 2.66 -4.25 20.38
CA SER A 97 1.62 -3.74 19.48
C SER A 97 1.78 -4.27 18.05
N ILE A 98 3.02 -4.35 17.55
CA ILE A 98 3.30 -4.96 16.24
C ILE A 98 2.91 -6.44 16.25
N ASN A 99 3.32 -7.18 17.28
CA ASN A 99 2.95 -8.58 17.45
C ASN A 99 1.43 -8.76 17.56
N ALA A 100 0.72 -7.82 18.21
CA ALA A 100 -0.73 -7.86 18.32
C ALA A 100 -1.41 -7.73 16.95
N ILE A 101 -0.95 -6.79 16.10
CA ILE A 101 -1.44 -6.65 14.72
C ILE A 101 -1.23 -7.97 13.95
N GLU A 102 -0.03 -8.53 13.97
CA GLU A 102 0.27 -9.78 13.25
C GLU A 102 -0.57 -10.96 13.76
N ASN A 103 -0.76 -11.06 15.07
CA ASN A 103 -1.58 -12.11 15.68
C ASN A 103 -3.05 -12.00 15.29
N GLU A 104 -3.59 -10.80 15.08
CA GLU A 104 -4.96 -10.65 14.57
C GLU A 104 -5.11 -11.23 13.16
N TYR A 105 -4.14 -10.97 12.27
CA TYR A 105 -4.12 -11.55 10.94
C TYR A 105 -3.96 -13.07 10.97
N ASN A 106 -3.04 -13.59 11.78
CA ASN A 106 -2.85 -15.04 11.93
C ASN A 106 -4.13 -15.72 12.43
N ARG A 107 -4.79 -15.16 13.46
CA ARG A 107 -6.09 -15.65 13.94
C ARG A 107 -7.17 -15.56 12.86
N ALA A 108 -7.18 -14.51 12.05
CA ALA A 108 -8.12 -14.39 10.94
C ALA A 108 -7.88 -15.47 9.87
N VAL A 109 -6.63 -15.78 9.57
CA VAL A 109 -6.23 -16.86 8.65
C VAL A 109 -6.63 -18.24 9.19
N GLU A 110 -6.38 -18.51 10.46
CA GLU A 110 -6.72 -19.78 11.13
C GLU A 110 -8.21 -20.07 11.15
N LYS A 111 -9.04 -19.02 11.29
CA LYS A 111 -10.50 -19.12 11.27
C LYS A 111 -11.08 -19.43 9.89
N LEU A 112 -10.31 -19.30 8.82
CA LEU A 112 -10.78 -19.61 7.47
C LEU A 112 -10.78 -21.12 7.26
N GLU A 113 -11.95 -21.66 6.92
CA GLU A 113 -12.13 -23.06 6.53
C GLU A 113 -11.36 -23.44 5.26
N LYS A 114 -11.44 -24.72 4.86
CA LYS A 114 -10.72 -25.25 3.70
C LYS A 114 -10.99 -24.48 2.41
N ASP A 115 -12.20 -23.95 2.23
CA ASP A 115 -12.60 -23.26 1.00
C ASP A 115 -12.28 -21.74 1.02
N GLY A 116 -11.71 -21.24 2.13
CA GLY A 116 -11.33 -19.83 2.30
C GLY A 116 -10.05 -19.41 1.57
N HIS A 117 -9.61 -20.13 0.53
CA HIS A 117 -8.32 -19.93 -0.13
C HIS A 117 -8.09 -18.51 -0.63
N ARG A 118 -9.10 -17.88 -1.26
CA ARG A 118 -9.00 -16.49 -1.76
C ARG A 118 -8.76 -15.51 -0.61
N LYS A 119 -9.59 -15.58 0.43
CA LYS A 119 -9.50 -14.68 1.58
C LYS A 119 -8.19 -14.89 2.35
N ARG A 120 -7.72 -16.13 2.45
CA ARG A 120 -6.43 -16.45 3.06
C ARG A 120 -5.26 -15.85 2.26
N ALA A 121 -5.30 -15.98 0.94
CA ALA A 121 -4.27 -15.40 0.08
C ALA A 121 -4.22 -13.87 0.16
N LEU A 122 -5.38 -13.21 0.27
CA LEU A 122 -5.47 -11.77 0.51
C LEU A 122 -4.83 -11.39 1.85
N LEU A 123 -5.21 -12.06 2.95
CA LEU A 123 -4.62 -11.78 4.28
C LEU A 123 -3.10 -11.98 4.31
N TYR A 124 -2.58 -13.00 3.62
CA TYR A 124 -1.14 -13.18 3.50
C TYR A 124 -0.47 -12.12 2.64
N THR A 125 -1.15 -11.61 1.61
CA THR A 125 -0.64 -10.47 0.83
C THR A 125 -0.54 -9.22 1.71
N GLU A 126 -1.56 -8.97 2.54
CA GLU A 126 -1.55 -7.89 3.53
C GLU A 126 -0.43 -8.03 4.57
N LEU A 127 -0.23 -9.25 5.11
CA LEU A 127 0.87 -9.54 6.02
C LEU A 127 2.25 -9.31 5.38
N ALA A 128 2.39 -9.61 4.09
CA ALA A 128 3.63 -9.32 3.37
C ALA A 128 3.89 -7.81 3.24
N GLU A 129 2.85 -7.00 3.03
CA GLU A 129 2.97 -5.54 2.98
C GLU A 129 3.30 -4.94 4.35
N LEU A 130 2.69 -5.44 5.43
CA LEU A 130 3.02 -5.04 6.81
C LEU A 130 4.48 -5.35 7.15
N ASN A 131 5.04 -6.40 6.55
CA ASN A 131 6.41 -6.85 6.77
C ASN A 131 7.37 -6.50 5.62
N ARG A 132 7.06 -5.47 4.82
CA ARG A 132 7.83 -5.13 3.61
C ARG A 132 9.33 -4.95 3.84
N ASP A 133 9.70 -4.47 5.03
CA ASP A 133 11.09 -4.17 5.42
C ASP A 133 11.83 -5.39 5.99
N VAL A 134 11.12 -6.48 6.31
CA VAL A 134 11.68 -7.75 6.81
C VAL A 134 11.60 -8.80 5.70
N THR A 135 12.66 -8.85 4.88
CA THR A 135 12.68 -9.61 3.61
C THR A 135 12.26 -11.08 3.75
N ASP A 136 12.76 -11.79 4.75
CA ASP A 136 12.46 -13.23 4.92
C ASP A 136 10.99 -13.46 5.27
N LEU A 137 10.44 -12.64 6.18
CA LEU A 137 9.06 -12.73 6.61
C LEU A 137 8.10 -12.29 5.51
N ARG A 138 8.40 -11.20 4.82
CA ARG A 138 7.70 -10.77 3.59
C ARG A 138 7.64 -11.90 2.57
N ASN A 139 8.78 -12.51 2.25
CA ASN A 139 8.85 -13.56 1.24
C ASN A 139 8.13 -14.83 1.67
N PHE A 140 8.14 -15.17 2.97
CA PHE A 140 7.33 -16.24 3.53
C PHE A 140 5.84 -15.99 3.25
N TYR A 141 5.31 -14.83 3.63
CA TYR A 141 3.90 -14.49 3.43
C TYR A 141 3.51 -14.41 1.95
N LEU A 142 4.37 -13.88 1.08
CA LEU A 142 4.14 -13.90 -0.37
C LEU A 142 4.04 -15.33 -0.93
N ARG A 143 4.87 -16.26 -0.45
CA ARG A 143 4.79 -17.68 -0.87
C ARG A 143 3.49 -18.33 -0.41
N GLU A 144 3.05 -18.07 0.82
CA GLU A 144 1.78 -18.56 1.35
C GLU A 144 0.58 -17.97 0.58
N ALA A 145 0.62 -16.68 0.26
CA ALA A 145 -0.38 -16.03 -0.60
C ALA A 145 -0.45 -16.68 -1.98
N PHE A 146 0.71 -16.89 -2.62
CA PHE A 146 0.80 -17.56 -3.91
C PHE A 146 0.24 -18.99 -3.86
N ALA A 147 0.55 -19.74 -2.81
CA ALA A 147 0.05 -21.11 -2.63
C ALA A 147 -1.48 -21.13 -2.54
N GLY A 148 -2.09 -20.15 -1.86
CA GLY A 148 -3.55 -19.99 -1.80
C GLY A 148 -4.17 -19.75 -3.18
N TYR A 149 -3.66 -18.78 -3.94
CA TYR A 149 -4.17 -18.53 -5.30
C TYR A 149 -3.91 -19.68 -6.27
N ARG A 150 -2.78 -20.39 -6.12
CA ARG A 150 -2.47 -21.55 -6.95
C ARG A 150 -3.47 -22.69 -6.75
N LYS A 151 -4.01 -22.87 -5.53
CA LYS A 151 -5.09 -23.83 -5.28
C LYS A 151 -6.35 -23.46 -6.06
N LEU A 152 -6.76 -22.18 -6.02
CA LEU A 152 -7.89 -21.68 -6.81
C LEU A 152 -7.68 -21.89 -8.31
N GLN A 153 -6.48 -21.60 -8.81
CA GLN A 153 -6.15 -21.80 -10.23
C GLN A 153 -6.23 -23.27 -10.62
N THR A 154 -5.71 -24.17 -9.78
CA THR A 154 -5.73 -25.62 -10.04
C THR A 154 -7.15 -26.18 -10.01
N ALA A 155 -8.03 -25.61 -9.17
CA ALA A 155 -9.44 -25.95 -9.10
C ALA A 155 -10.29 -25.33 -10.23
N GLY A 156 -9.73 -24.43 -11.04
CA GLY A 156 -10.48 -23.70 -12.08
C GLY A 156 -11.38 -22.58 -11.52
N GLU A 157 -11.15 -22.15 -10.28
CA GLU A 157 -11.94 -21.16 -9.55
C GLU A 157 -11.28 -19.77 -9.50
N ALA A 158 -10.05 -19.65 -10.02
CA ALA A 158 -9.35 -18.37 -10.10
C ALA A 158 -9.93 -17.47 -11.19
N GLY A 159 -10.31 -16.26 -10.81
CA GLY A 159 -10.67 -15.20 -11.76
C GLY A 159 -9.46 -14.42 -12.25
N ASP A 160 -9.68 -13.50 -13.18
CA ASP A 160 -8.62 -12.63 -13.73
C ASP A 160 -7.89 -11.84 -12.63
N GLU A 161 -8.62 -11.34 -11.63
CA GLU A 161 -8.03 -10.60 -10.50
C GLU A 161 -7.10 -11.49 -9.65
N ASP A 162 -7.48 -12.74 -9.41
CA ASP A 162 -6.64 -13.71 -8.69
C ASP A 162 -5.33 -13.94 -9.45
N LEU A 163 -5.39 -14.03 -10.79
CA LEU A 163 -4.23 -14.22 -11.66
C LEU A 163 -3.33 -12.97 -11.76
N LEU A 164 -3.91 -11.77 -11.74
CA LEU A 164 -3.18 -10.51 -11.62
C LEU A 164 -2.44 -10.46 -10.28
N ASN A 165 -3.09 -10.82 -9.17
CA ASN A 165 -2.48 -10.87 -7.85
C ASN A 165 -1.36 -11.91 -7.76
N MET A 166 -1.53 -13.11 -8.33
CA MET A 166 -0.45 -14.09 -8.46
C MET A 166 0.77 -13.50 -9.18
N SER A 167 0.54 -12.73 -10.25
CA SER A 167 1.62 -12.12 -11.02
C SER A 167 2.35 -11.03 -10.22
N ARG A 168 1.62 -10.19 -9.49
CA ARG A 168 2.21 -9.19 -8.57
C ARG A 168 3.03 -9.85 -7.46
N ILE A 169 2.52 -10.93 -6.86
CA ILE A 169 3.23 -11.70 -5.84
C ILE A 169 4.55 -12.25 -6.40
N LEU A 170 4.53 -12.83 -7.60
CA LEU A 170 5.74 -13.34 -8.25
C LEU A 170 6.75 -12.24 -8.57
N ILE A 171 6.30 -11.05 -8.98
CA ILE A 171 7.18 -9.88 -9.13
C ILE A 171 7.80 -9.49 -7.78
N GLY A 172 7.01 -9.48 -6.71
CA GLY A 172 7.46 -9.23 -5.34
C GLY A 172 8.55 -10.19 -4.87
N LEU A 173 8.49 -11.45 -5.34
CA LEU A 173 9.48 -12.51 -5.14
C LEU A 173 10.63 -12.51 -6.18
N ASN A 174 10.71 -11.50 -7.04
CA ASN A 174 11.67 -11.39 -8.15
C ASN A 174 11.62 -12.55 -9.18
N MET A 175 10.47 -13.23 -9.29
CA MET A 175 10.20 -14.31 -10.24
C MET A 175 9.51 -13.77 -11.50
N LEU A 176 10.24 -12.96 -12.28
CA LEU A 176 9.69 -12.18 -13.39
C LEU A 176 9.16 -13.04 -14.55
N SER A 177 9.89 -14.08 -14.98
CA SER A 177 9.46 -14.94 -16.08
C SER A 177 8.21 -15.77 -15.73
N PRO A 178 8.11 -16.39 -14.53
CA PRO A 178 6.87 -16.97 -14.06
C PRO A 178 5.69 -15.98 -13.99
N ALA A 179 5.92 -14.75 -13.52
CA ALA A 179 4.88 -13.72 -13.46
C ALA A 179 4.29 -13.44 -14.85
N ALA A 180 5.15 -13.20 -15.85
CA ALA A 180 4.71 -12.98 -17.22
C ALA A 180 3.95 -14.20 -17.79
N LYS A 181 4.41 -15.41 -17.49
CA LYS A 181 3.79 -16.65 -17.97
C LYS A 181 2.35 -16.80 -17.49
N ILE A 182 2.03 -16.41 -16.26
CA ILE A 182 0.65 -16.46 -15.74
C ILE A 182 -0.27 -15.61 -16.61
N LEU A 183 0.12 -14.36 -16.89
CA LEU A 183 -0.70 -13.45 -17.71
C LEU A 183 -0.86 -13.95 -19.15
N TYR A 184 0.23 -14.41 -19.77
CA TYR A 184 0.20 -14.88 -21.15
C TYR A 184 -0.59 -16.17 -21.33
N SER A 185 -0.34 -17.18 -20.50
CA SER A 185 -0.98 -18.49 -20.63
C SER A 185 -2.48 -18.43 -20.37
N ASN A 186 -2.91 -17.54 -19.47
CA ASN A 186 -4.34 -17.34 -19.17
C ASN A 186 -4.99 -16.24 -20.02
N LYS A 187 -4.25 -15.67 -21.00
CA LYS A 187 -4.73 -14.62 -21.91
C LYS A 187 -5.34 -13.40 -21.18
N ILE A 188 -4.78 -13.05 -20.02
CA ILE A 188 -5.24 -11.91 -19.23
C ILE A 188 -4.91 -10.62 -19.96
N LYS A 189 -5.93 -9.76 -20.11
CA LYS A 189 -5.86 -8.49 -20.85
C LYS A 189 -6.36 -7.35 -19.97
N GLY A 190 -6.28 -6.13 -20.48
CA GLY A 190 -6.71 -4.92 -19.78
C GLY A 190 -5.56 -3.99 -19.45
N ILE A 191 -5.85 -2.95 -18.70
CA ILE A 191 -4.86 -1.93 -18.30
C ILE A 191 -3.92 -2.51 -17.24
N GLU A 192 -4.48 -3.13 -16.20
CA GLU A 192 -3.71 -3.75 -15.11
C GLU A 192 -2.72 -4.80 -15.61
N ALA A 193 -3.15 -5.71 -16.49
CA ALA A 193 -2.26 -6.70 -17.07
C ALA A 193 -1.09 -6.07 -17.83
N ARG A 194 -1.33 -4.97 -18.55
CA ARG A 194 -0.29 -4.25 -19.29
C ARG A 194 0.68 -3.51 -18.38
N LEU A 195 0.18 -2.90 -17.31
CA LEU A 195 1.01 -2.26 -16.29
C LEU A 195 1.93 -3.28 -15.61
N ILE A 196 1.40 -4.45 -15.24
CA ILE A 196 2.22 -5.54 -14.69
C ILE A 196 3.27 -6.01 -15.71
N MET A 197 2.88 -6.18 -16.98
CA MET A 197 3.81 -6.55 -18.03
C MET A 197 4.89 -5.48 -18.28
N ALA A 198 4.56 -4.20 -18.11
CA ALA A 198 5.49 -3.10 -18.22
C ALA A 198 6.48 -3.09 -17.06
N GLU A 199 6.01 -3.31 -15.82
CA GLU A 199 6.88 -3.47 -14.66
C GLU A 199 7.86 -4.63 -14.87
N ILE A 200 7.38 -5.78 -15.37
CA ILE A 200 8.24 -6.91 -15.71
C ILE A 200 9.30 -6.51 -16.74
N ALA A 201 8.90 -5.82 -17.82
CA ALA A 201 9.82 -5.39 -18.86
C ALA A 201 10.88 -4.42 -18.32
N PHE A 202 10.48 -3.46 -17.48
CA PHE A 202 11.37 -2.52 -16.81
C PHE A 202 12.40 -3.25 -15.92
N ARG A 203 11.94 -4.15 -15.04
CA ARG A 203 12.83 -4.93 -14.15
C ARG A 203 13.77 -5.86 -14.91
N GLN A 204 13.35 -6.35 -16.07
CA GLN A 204 14.20 -7.13 -17.00
C GLN A 204 15.14 -6.27 -17.84
N ARG A 205 15.08 -4.94 -17.74
CA ARG A 205 15.81 -3.98 -18.59
C ARG A 205 15.49 -4.14 -20.09
N ASN A 206 14.29 -4.61 -20.41
CA ASN A 206 13.78 -4.72 -21.78
C ASN A 206 13.02 -3.44 -22.17
N TYR A 207 13.76 -2.37 -22.40
CA TYR A 207 13.19 -1.04 -22.66
C TYR A 207 12.42 -0.97 -23.98
N THR A 208 12.80 -1.75 -24.99
CA THR A 208 12.05 -1.86 -26.25
C THR A 208 10.62 -2.36 -25.98
N ARG A 209 10.47 -3.42 -25.18
CA ARG A 209 9.16 -3.95 -24.82
C ARG A 209 8.39 -2.99 -23.92
N LEU A 210 9.08 -2.34 -22.98
CA LEU A 210 8.49 -1.32 -22.11
C LEU A 210 7.87 -0.19 -22.95
N TYR A 211 8.62 0.34 -23.91
CA TYR A 211 8.14 1.39 -24.82
C TYR A 211 6.88 0.96 -25.57
N PHE A 212 6.87 -0.24 -26.17
CA PHE A 212 5.69 -0.74 -26.87
C PHE A 212 4.46 -0.89 -25.95
N LEU A 213 4.67 -1.29 -24.69
CA LEU A 213 3.59 -1.41 -23.71
C LEU A 213 3.05 -0.02 -23.30
N MET A 214 3.94 0.96 -23.10
CA MET A 214 3.55 2.34 -22.78
C MET A 214 2.80 2.99 -23.96
N ALA A 215 3.29 2.83 -25.18
CA ALA A 215 2.63 3.30 -26.38
C ALA A 215 1.27 2.62 -26.63
N ASP A 216 1.10 1.34 -26.27
CA ASP A 216 -0.20 0.67 -26.32
C ASP A 216 -1.16 1.17 -25.22
N LEU A 217 -0.64 1.48 -24.04
CA LEU A 217 -1.42 2.06 -22.94
C LEU A 217 -1.88 3.49 -23.25
N ASP A 218 -1.04 4.30 -23.90
CA ASP A 218 -1.36 5.68 -24.30
C ASP A 218 -2.54 5.72 -25.30
N LYS A 219 -2.69 4.72 -26.18
CA LYS A 219 -3.89 4.58 -27.03
C LYS A 219 -5.20 4.41 -26.24
N HIS A 220 -5.10 4.03 -24.97
CA HIS A 220 -6.21 3.86 -24.05
C HIS A 220 -6.24 4.93 -22.94
N ARG A 221 -5.59 6.08 -23.16
CA ARG A 221 -5.43 7.16 -22.16
C ARG A 221 -6.73 7.59 -21.48
N SER A 222 -7.85 7.59 -22.20
CA SER A 222 -9.18 7.95 -21.64
C SER A 222 -9.70 7.00 -20.55
N ARG A 223 -9.08 5.83 -20.37
CA ARG A 223 -9.43 4.83 -19.37
C ARG A 223 -8.46 4.80 -18.19
N LEU A 224 -7.43 5.64 -18.20
CA LEU A 224 -6.41 5.68 -17.17
C LEU A 224 -6.80 6.67 -16.06
N ASN A 225 -6.34 6.40 -14.84
CA ASN A 225 -6.39 7.38 -13.77
C ASN A 225 -5.21 8.39 -13.89
N SER A 226 -5.18 9.39 -13.01
CA SER A 226 -4.14 10.43 -13.02
C SER A 226 -2.74 9.85 -12.83
N GLU A 227 -2.54 8.96 -11.86
CA GLU A 227 -1.24 8.34 -11.57
C GLU A 227 -0.72 7.49 -12.75
N GLN A 228 -1.62 6.74 -13.39
CA GLN A 228 -1.30 5.93 -14.57
C GLN A 228 -0.95 6.81 -15.78
N THR A 229 -1.60 7.96 -15.91
CA THR A 229 -1.32 8.93 -16.97
C THR A 229 0.06 9.54 -16.76
N GLU A 230 0.37 10.00 -15.54
CA GLU A 230 1.68 10.54 -15.18
C GLU A 230 2.81 9.53 -15.42
N LEU A 231 2.58 8.26 -15.09
CA LEU A 231 3.55 7.19 -15.36
C LEU A 231 3.84 7.05 -16.86
N ILE A 232 2.82 7.10 -17.70
CA ILE A 232 2.99 7.01 -19.15
C ILE A 232 3.71 8.24 -19.69
N ASP A 233 3.30 9.44 -19.26
CA ASP A 233 3.92 10.70 -19.67
C ASP A 233 5.42 10.69 -19.32
N PHE A 234 5.78 10.24 -18.12
CA PHE A 234 7.19 10.06 -17.72
C PHE A 234 7.99 9.18 -18.70
N TRP A 235 7.42 8.07 -19.14
CA TRP A 235 8.10 7.13 -20.04
C TRP A 235 8.08 7.56 -21.52
N MET A 236 7.09 8.35 -21.92
CA MET A 236 6.90 8.78 -23.31
C MET A 236 7.56 10.13 -23.62
N GLU A 237 7.66 11.03 -22.64
CA GLU A 237 8.31 12.36 -22.78
C GLU A 237 9.82 12.32 -22.45
N GLY A 238 10.29 11.25 -21.80
CA GLY A 238 11.70 11.05 -21.42
C GLY A 238 12.60 10.41 -22.50
N ILE A 239 12.11 10.25 -23.74
CA ILE A 239 12.84 9.70 -24.90
C ILE A 239 12.87 10.75 -25.99
#